data_AF-A0A0C2D7E1-F1
#
_entry.id   AF-A0A0C2D7E1-F1
#
_cell.length_a   1.000
_cell.length_b   1.000
_cell.length_c   1.000
_cell.angle_alpha   90.00
_cell.angle_beta   90.00
_cell.angle_gamma   90.00
#
_symmetry.space_group_name_H-M   'P 1'
#
loop_
_entity.id
_entity.type
_entity.pdbx_description
1 polymer ?
#
loop_
_entity_poly.entity_id
_entity_poly.type
_entity_poly.pdbx_seq_one_letter_code
_entity_poly.pdbx_strand_id
1 'polypeptide(L)'
;MYTGVRPVYLSAPLPAAMSVVLYKRLPLLDEATCSQMFLLHQSSYSILFQKYSPSAVWELIDLLLPNATEECPPLQDTMWNSVGTPLTELQLIYLSGEHDLVKLEHKQSYVLVGLTGGIAVIALAMSIFWGLNGSAFAN
;
A
#
# COMPACT_ATOMS: atom_id res chain seq x y z
N MET A 1 17.50 -18.94 -26.44
CA MET A 1 16.19 -19.25 -25.82
C MET A 1 16.39 -19.08 -24.33
N TYR A 2 16.00 -17.92 -23.79
CA TYR A 2 16.52 -17.44 -22.50
C TYR A 2 15.61 -17.89 -21.34
N THR A 3 16.06 -18.90 -20.60
CA THR A 3 15.35 -19.49 -19.47
C THR A 3 15.73 -18.77 -18.18
N GLY A 4 14.83 -18.01 -17.58
CA GLY A 4 15.04 -17.46 -16.22
C GLY A 4 14.24 -16.21 -15.88
N VAL A 5 13.94 -15.37 -16.88
CA VAL A 5 13.19 -14.13 -16.67
C VAL A 5 11.73 -14.37 -17.03
N ARG A 6 10.82 -14.29 -16.04
CA ARG A 6 9.38 -14.40 -16.25
C ARG A 6 8.72 -13.05 -15.92
N PRO A 7 8.05 -12.39 -16.89
CA PRO A 7 7.29 -11.20 -16.58
C PRO A 7 6.10 -11.57 -15.68
N VAL A 8 5.95 -10.86 -14.57
CA VAL A 8 4.78 -10.97 -13.69
C VAL A 8 3.97 -9.69 -13.85
N TYR A 9 2.74 -9.83 -14.33
CA TYR A 9 1.81 -8.72 -14.47
C TYR A 9 0.96 -8.62 -13.21
N LEU A 10 1.01 -7.46 -12.55
CA LEU A 10 0.17 -7.14 -11.41
C LEU A 10 -0.89 -6.13 -11.89
N SER A 11 -2.16 -6.48 -11.79
CA SER A 11 -3.28 -5.60 -12.13
C SER A 11 -3.87 -5.00 -10.86
N ALA A 12 -4.06 -3.68 -10.85
CA ALA A 12 -4.76 -3.00 -9.77
C ALA A 12 -6.30 -3.24 -9.85
N PRO A 13 -7.02 -3.25 -8.72
CA PRO A 13 -6.52 -3.10 -7.36
C PRO A 13 -5.89 -4.40 -6.84
N LEU A 14 -4.73 -4.28 -6.18
CA LEU A 14 -4.11 -5.41 -5.48
C LEU A 14 -4.92 -5.75 -4.20
N PRO A 15 -5.00 -7.03 -3.81
CA PRO A 15 -5.51 -7.41 -2.50
C PRO A 15 -4.72 -6.73 -1.37
N ALA A 16 -5.38 -6.34 -0.28
CA ALA A 16 -4.75 -5.61 0.84
C ALA A 16 -3.51 -6.32 1.41
N ALA A 17 -3.56 -7.64 1.57
CA ALA A 17 -2.40 -8.41 2.02
C ALA A 17 -1.22 -8.32 1.03
N MET A 18 -1.50 -8.27 -0.28
CA MET A 18 -0.48 -8.23 -1.32
C MET A 18 0.11 -6.83 -1.47
N SER A 19 -0.71 -5.77 -1.38
CA SER A 19 -0.23 -4.38 -1.37
C SER A 19 0.65 -4.12 -0.15
N VAL A 20 0.21 -4.54 1.04
CA VAL A 20 0.99 -4.41 2.28
C VAL A 20 2.33 -5.11 2.16
N VAL A 21 2.36 -6.36 1.70
CA VAL A 21 3.63 -7.09 1.53
C VAL A 21 4.53 -6.38 0.52
N LEU A 22 3.99 -5.93 -0.60
CA LEU A 22 4.77 -5.27 -1.65
C LEU A 22 5.38 -3.96 -1.15
N TYR A 23 4.57 -3.02 -0.67
CA TYR A 23 5.03 -1.68 -0.28
C TYR A 23 5.76 -1.64 1.06
N LYS A 24 5.52 -2.58 1.98
CA LYS A 24 6.31 -2.66 3.24
C LYS A 24 7.65 -3.33 3.04
N ARG A 25 7.74 -4.33 2.16
CA ARG A 25 9.03 -5.01 1.90
C ARG A 25 9.86 -4.30 0.84
N LEU A 26 9.26 -3.45 0.03
CA LEU A 26 9.93 -2.70 -1.02
C LEU A 26 9.58 -1.21 -0.88
N PRO A 27 10.14 -0.51 0.13
CA PRO A 27 9.69 0.83 0.54
C PRO A 27 9.93 1.93 -0.51
N LEU A 28 10.76 1.67 -1.52
CA LEU A 28 11.04 2.64 -2.59
C LEU A 28 10.09 2.47 -3.80
N LEU A 29 9.20 1.47 -3.79
CA LEU A 29 8.12 1.43 -4.77
C LEU A 29 7.09 2.51 -4.46
N ASP A 30 6.71 3.26 -5.49
CA ASP A 30 5.76 4.36 -5.36
C ASP A 30 4.39 3.92 -5.87
N GLU A 31 3.41 3.88 -4.96
CA GLU A 31 2.02 3.55 -5.27
C GLU A 31 1.35 4.59 -6.20
N ALA A 32 1.86 5.83 -6.24
CA ALA A 32 1.35 6.87 -7.13
C ALA A 32 1.75 6.68 -8.61
N THR A 33 2.71 5.80 -8.90
CA THR A 33 3.18 5.57 -10.27
C THR A 33 2.33 4.54 -11.01
N CYS A 34 1.84 4.91 -12.20
CA CYS A 34 0.96 4.06 -13.01
C CYS A 34 1.67 2.81 -13.58
N SER A 35 2.98 2.88 -13.78
CA SER A 35 3.79 1.77 -14.28
C SER A 35 5.21 1.90 -13.75
N GLN A 36 5.64 0.92 -12.96
CA GLN A 36 6.99 0.82 -12.42
C GLN A 36 7.54 -0.56 -12.75
N MET A 37 8.80 -0.62 -13.22
CA MET A 37 9.50 -1.87 -13.46
C MET A 37 10.62 -2.00 -12.41
N PHE A 38 10.79 -3.20 -11.88
CA PHE A 38 11.84 -3.49 -10.93
C PHE A 38 12.39 -4.88 -11.19
N LEU A 39 13.68 -5.06 -10.91
CA LEU A 39 14.35 -6.36 -10.97
C LEU A 39 14.54 -6.87 -9.56
N LEU A 40 14.38 -8.18 -9.37
CA LEU A 40 14.50 -8.81 -8.07
C LEU A 40 15.53 -9.93 -8.15
N HIS A 41 16.56 -9.86 -7.31
CA HIS A 41 17.67 -10.82 -7.27
C HIS A 41 18.14 -11.04 -5.83
N GLN A 42 18.15 -12.29 -5.37
CA GLN A 42 18.74 -12.70 -4.08
C GLN A 42 18.40 -11.81 -2.88
N SER A 43 17.12 -11.43 -2.73
CA SER A 43 16.62 -10.55 -1.65
C SER A 43 17.00 -9.07 -1.79
N SER A 44 17.43 -8.67 -2.97
CA SER A 44 17.63 -7.27 -3.36
C SER A 44 16.75 -6.93 -4.55
N TYR A 45 16.44 -5.64 -4.70
CA TYR A 45 15.68 -5.14 -5.83
C TYR A 45 16.27 -3.83 -6.37
N SER A 46 16.17 -3.63 -7.67
CA SER A 46 16.51 -2.38 -8.33
C SER A 46 15.28 -1.78 -8.99
N ILE A 47 15.15 -0.45 -8.93
CA ILE A 47 14.04 0.27 -9.55
C ILE A 47 14.48 0.83 -10.89
N LEU A 48 13.67 0.58 -11.91
CA LEU A 48 13.89 1.06 -13.27
C LEU A 48 12.95 2.23 -13.53
N PHE A 49 13.51 3.43 -13.51
CA PHE A 49 12.76 4.67 -13.64
C PHE A 49 12.37 5.03 -15.09
N GLN A 50 12.85 4.27 -16.09
CA GLN A 50 12.56 4.54 -17.50
C GLN A 50 11.71 3.43 -18.14
N LYS A 51 10.85 3.82 -19.09
CA LYS A 51 10.14 2.88 -19.97
C LYS A 51 11.15 2.21 -20.90
N TYR A 52 11.65 1.05 -20.50
CA TYR A 52 12.58 0.29 -21.32
C TYR A 52 11.85 -0.57 -22.35
N SER A 53 12.37 -0.59 -23.58
CA SER A 53 12.04 -1.62 -24.55
C SER A 53 12.57 -2.98 -24.05
N PRO A 54 11.98 -4.12 -24.47
CA PRO A 54 12.46 -5.44 -24.05
C PRO A 54 13.96 -5.65 -24.28
N SER A 55 14.54 -5.04 -25.33
CA SER A 55 15.98 -5.09 -25.63
C SER A 55 16.83 -4.37 -24.60
N ALA A 56 16.40 -3.20 -24.13
CA ALA A 56 17.15 -2.41 -23.15
C ALA A 56 17.07 -3.03 -21.74
N VAL A 57 15.99 -3.77 -21.43
CA VAL A 57 15.90 -4.57 -20.21
C VAL A 57 16.97 -5.67 -20.22
N TRP A 58 17.21 -6.32 -21.36
CA TRP A 58 18.26 -7.35 -21.47
C TRP A 58 19.66 -6.78 -21.36
N GLU A 59 19.96 -5.66 -22.02
CA GLU A 59 21.25 -4.97 -21.85
C GLU A 59 21.50 -4.60 -20.40
N LEU A 60 20.45 -4.19 -19.68
CA LEU A 60 20.56 -3.89 -18.26
C LEU A 60 20.72 -5.14 -17.40
N ILE A 61 20.06 -6.24 -17.72
CA ILE A 61 20.28 -7.52 -17.05
C ILE A 61 21.72 -7.98 -17.25
N ASP A 62 22.26 -7.87 -18.46
CA ASP A 62 23.65 -8.21 -18.76
C ASP A 62 24.64 -7.28 -18.02
N LEU A 63 24.28 -6.00 -17.85
CA LEU A 63 25.05 -5.03 -17.05
C LEU A 63 25.01 -5.37 -15.55
N LEU A 64 23.83 -5.73 -15.03
CA LEU A 64 23.57 -5.94 -13.60
C LEU A 64 23.96 -7.35 -13.12
N LEU A 65 23.95 -8.33 -14.02
CA LEU A 65 24.34 -9.73 -13.79
C LEU A 65 25.35 -10.14 -14.87
N PRO A 66 26.61 -9.65 -14.81
CA PRO A 66 27.62 -10.07 -15.76
C PRO A 66 27.82 -11.59 -15.67
N ASN A 67 28.00 -12.22 -16.84
CA ASN A 67 28.07 -13.66 -17.04
C ASN A 67 29.33 -14.25 -16.36
N ALA A 68 29.31 -14.38 -15.04
CA ALA A 68 30.33 -15.05 -14.27
C ALA A 68 29.97 -16.54 -14.18
N THR A 69 30.80 -17.36 -14.79
CA THR A 69 30.74 -18.84 -14.77
C THR A 69 31.09 -19.45 -13.41
N GLU A 70 31.36 -18.63 -12.40
CA GLU A 70 31.55 -19.04 -11.00
C GLU A 70 30.77 -18.08 -10.09
N GLU A 71 30.34 -18.61 -8.95
CA GLU A 71 29.52 -18.03 -7.88
C GLU A 71 29.14 -16.53 -7.99
N CYS A 72 27.83 -16.31 -7.83
CA CYS A 72 27.09 -15.07 -8.03
C CYS A 72 27.94 -13.78 -7.92
N PRO A 73 28.06 -12.99 -9.00
CA PRO A 73 28.89 -11.79 -8.98
C PRO A 73 28.37 -10.81 -7.93
N PRO A 74 29.26 -10.09 -7.23
CA PRO A 74 28.86 -9.11 -6.23
C PRO A 74 28.00 -8.04 -6.90
N LEU A 75 26.79 -7.87 -6.37
CA LEU A 75 25.84 -6.84 -6.81
C LEU A 75 26.51 -5.47 -6.71
N GLN A 76 26.37 -4.64 -7.74
CA GLN A 76 26.94 -3.29 -7.72
C GLN A 76 26.17 -2.44 -6.70
N ASP A 77 26.75 -2.25 -5.51
CA ASP A 77 26.11 -1.74 -4.28
C ASP A 77 25.29 -0.44 -4.43
N THR A 78 25.54 0.37 -5.46
CA THR A 78 24.86 1.66 -5.66
C THR A 78 23.50 1.57 -6.34
N MET A 79 23.14 0.43 -6.93
CA MET A 79 21.90 0.28 -7.72
C MET A 79 20.90 -0.73 -7.12
N TRP A 80 21.25 -1.37 -6.00
CA TRP A 80 20.44 -2.40 -5.37
C TRP A 80 19.96 -1.96 -4.00
N ASN A 81 18.68 -2.19 -3.74
CA ASN A 81 18.04 -1.94 -2.47
C ASN A 81 17.70 -3.27 -1.81
N SER A 82 17.90 -3.37 -0.50
CA SER A 82 17.56 -4.57 0.24
C SER A 82 16.05 -4.74 0.38
N VAL A 83 15.55 -5.94 0.12
CA VAL A 83 14.15 -6.30 0.39
C VAL A 83 13.97 -6.43 1.90
N GLY A 84 12.95 -5.77 2.43
CA GLY A 84 12.61 -5.82 3.84
C GLY A 84 12.36 -7.25 4.35
N THR A 85 12.48 -7.42 5.66
CA THR A 85 12.22 -8.70 6.33
C THR A 85 10.82 -9.24 6.01
N PRO A 86 10.65 -10.57 5.98
CA PRO A 86 9.32 -11.15 5.81
C PRO A 86 8.41 -10.69 6.94
N LEU A 87 7.19 -10.27 6.58
CA LEU A 87 6.19 -9.92 7.57
C LEU A 87 5.75 -11.18 8.31
N THR A 88 5.67 -11.10 9.63
CA THR A 88 5.02 -12.14 10.43
C THR A 88 3.51 -12.15 10.17
N GLU A 89 2.87 -13.28 10.46
CA GLU A 89 1.42 -13.44 10.27
C GLU A 89 0.61 -12.36 11.01
N LEU A 90 0.98 -12.05 12.25
CA LEU A 90 0.33 -11.01 13.05
C LEU A 90 0.50 -9.61 12.44
N GLN A 91 1.70 -9.29 11.95
CA GLN A 91 1.95 -8.01 11.28
C GLN A 91 1.17 -7.88 9.98
N LEU A 92 1.08 -8.96 9.21
CA LEU A 92 0.32 -8.98 7.97
C LEU A 92 -1.17 -8.75 8.24
N ILE A 93 -1.74 -9.44 9.23
CA ILE A 93 -3.15 -9.26 9.62
C ILE A 93 -3.40 -7.81 10.06
N TYR A 94 -2.58 -7.29 10.98
CA TYR A 94 -2.72 -5.91 11.47
C TYR A 94 -2.64 -4.87 10.34
N LEU A 95 -1.60 -4.94 9.50
CA LEU A 95 -1.38 -3.97 8.43
C LEU A 95 -2.40 -4.09 7.31
N SER A 96 -2.86 -5.31 6.99
CA SER A 96 -3.95 -5.51 6.03
C SER A 96 -5.27 -4.92 6.53
N GLY A 97 -5.56 -5.08 7.83
CA GLY A 97 -6.72 -4.48 8.47
C GLY A 97 -6.65 -2.95 8.45
N GLU A 98 -5.50 -2.36 8.77
CA GLU A 98 -5.28 -0.92 8.69
C GLU A 98 -5.49 -0.39 7.27
N HIS A 99 -5.00 -1.10 6.25
CA HIS A 99 -5.17 -0.72 4.85
C HIS A 99 -6.66 -0.71 4.42
N ASP A 100 -7.44 -1.70 4.86
CA ASP A 100 -8.88 -1.73 4.61
C ASP A 100 -9.64 -0.65 5.41
N LEU A 101 -9.17 -0.33 6.63
CA LEU A 101 -9.76 0.70 7.48
C LEU A 101 -9.52 2.11 6.93
N VAL A 102 -8.32 2.44 6.43
CA VAL A 102 -8.05 3.75 5.80
C VAL A 102 -8.97 3.99 4.60
N LYS A 103 -9.26 2.93 3.83
CA LYS A 103 -10.22 2.98 2.72
C LYS A 103 -11.66 3.24 3.19
N LEU A 104 -11.99 2.87 4.42
CA LEU A 104 -13.29 3.12 5.04
C LEU A 104 -13.36 4.48 5.74
N GLU A 105 -12.27 4.94 6.36
CA GLU A 105 -12.19 6.24 7.04
C GLU A 105 -12.38 7.39 6.05
N HIS A 106 -11.91 7.24 4.81
CA HIS A 106 -12.15 8.22 3.76
C HIS A 106 -13.59 8.23 3.20
N LYS A 107 -14.48 7.35 3.69
CA LYS A 107 -15.90 7.40 3.29
C LYS A 107 -16.60 8.50 4.08
N GLN A 108 -16.95 9.56 3.35
CA GLN A 108 -17.80 10.68 3.77
C GLN A 108 -19.09 10.25 4.49
N SER A 109 -19.57 9.02 4.24
CA SER A 109 -20.72 8.42 4.92
C SER A 109 -20.54 8.26 6.43
N TYR A 110 -19.34 8.00 6.95
CA TYR A 110 -19.14 7.87 8.40
C TYR A 110 -19.22 9.22 9.10
N VAL A 111 -18.66 10.26 8.49
CA VAL A 111 -18.81 11.64 8.97
C VAL A 111 -20.29 12.03 8.98
N LEU A 112 -21.04 11.68 7.92
CA LEU A 112 -22.47 11.97 7.84
C LEU A 112 -23.29 11.30 8.95
N VAL A 113 -22.99 10.03 9.27
CA VAL A 113 -23.66 9.30 10.35
C VAL A 113 -23.33 9.92 11.71
N GLY A 114 -22.07 10.30 11.95
CA GLY A 114 -21.68 11.01 13.17
C GLY A 114 -22.37 12.36 13.33
N LEU A 115 -22.49 13.12 12.25
CA LEU A 115 -23.10 14.45 12.23
C LEU A 115 -24.61 14.38 12.46
N THR A 116 -25.30 13.46 11.78
CA THR A 116 -26.75 13.22 11.96
C THR A 116 -27.08 12.70 13.36
N GLY A 117 -26.29 11.76 13.88
CA GLY A 117 -26.43 11.27 15.26
C GLY A 117 -26.20 12.37 16.30
N GLY A 118 -25.14 13.17 16.13
CA GLY A 118 -24.83 14.29 17.04
C GLY A 118 -25.92 15.35 17.07
N ILE A 119 -26.43 15.78 15.90
CA ILE A 119 -27.55 16.74 15.81
C ILE A 119 -28.80 16.17 16.48
N ALA A 120 -29.12 14.90 16.28
CA ALA A 120 -30.29 14.27 16.87
C ALA A 120 -30.22 14.27 18.42
N VAL A 121 -29.05 13.95 18.99
CA VAL A 121 -28.86 13.98 20.45
C VAL A 121 -28.99 15.40 21.01
N ILE A 122 -28.41 16.39 20.33
CA ILE A 122 -28.50 17.80 20.73
C ILE A 122 -29.95 18.30 20.67
N ALA A 123 -30.68 18.00 19.59
CA ALA A 123 -32.08 18.37 19.43
C ALA A 123 -32.98 17.70 20.50
N LEU A 124 -32.69 16.44 20.84
CA LEU A 124 -33.38 15.71 21.89
C LEU A 124 -33.14 16.36 23.27
N ALA A 125 -31.88 16.72 23.58
CA ALA A 125 -31.55 17.42 24.82
C ALA A 125 -32.27 18.78 24.91
N MET A 126 -32.25 19.59 23.85
CA MET A 126 -32.97 20.88 23.82
C MET A 126 -34.48 20.69 24.02
N SER A 127 -35.07 19.65 23.41
CA SER A 127 -36.49 19.34 23.55
C SER A 127 -36.88 18.97 24.98
N ILE A 128 -36.02 18.25 25.71
CA ILE A 128 -36.22 17.94 27.14
C ILE A 128 -36.13 19.21 27.98
N PHE A 129 -35.08 20.03 27.81
CA PHE A 129 -34.91 21.25 28.61
C PHE A 129 -36.00 22.30 28.35
N TRP A 130 -36.46 22.47 27.10
CA TRP A 130 -37.61 23.32 26.79
C TRP A 130 -38.93 22.74 27.30
N GLY A 131 -39.14 21.42 27.19
CA GLY A 131 -40.33 20.77 27.75
C GLY A 131 -40.45 20.96 29.27
N LEU A 132 -39.32 20.89 29.99
CA LEU A 132 -39.26 21.11 31.43
C LEU A 132 -39.53 22.59 31.80
N ASN A 133 -38.94 23.56 31.08
CA ASN A 133 -39.20 24.99 31.32
C ASN A 133 -40.62 25.42 30.93
N GLY A 134 -41.24 24.80 29.92
CA GLY A 134 -42.64 25.06 29.56
C GLY A 134 -43.64 24.51 30.57
N SER A 135 -43.31 23.40 31.24
CA SER A 135 -44.15 22.79 32.29
C SER A 135 -44.17 23.57 33.62
N ALA A 136 -43.21 24.47 33.83
CA ALA A 136 -43.12 25.31 35.04
C ALA A 136 -44.07 26.53 35.04
N PHE A 137 -44.80 26.78 33.94
CA PHE A 137 -45.79 27.87 33.84
C PHE A 137 -47.25 27.38 33.76
N ALA A 138 -47.51 26.11 34.07
CA ALA A 138 -48.84 25.52 34.06
C ALA A 138 -49.47 25.36 35.47
N ASN A 139 -49.04 26.17 36.45
CA ASN A 139 -49.71 26.26 37.75
C ASN A 139 -49.71 27.69 38.28
#